data_AF-A0A834WTK1-F1
#
_entry.id   AF-A0A834WTK1-F1
#
_cell.length_a   1.000
_cell.length_b   1.000
_cell.length_c   1.000
_cell.angle_alpha   90.00
_cell.angle_beta   90.00
_cell.angle_gamma   90.00
#
_symmetry.space_group_name_H-M   'P 1'
#
loop_
_entity.id
_entity.type
_entity.pdbx_description
1 polymer ?
#
loop_
_entity_poly.entity_id
_entity_poly.type
_entity_poly.pdbx_seq_one_letter_code
_entity_poly.pdbx_strand_id
1 'polypeptide(L)'
;MVLYSRCCSLDLQSTTPLVLISQNNRDCAEASSSCDSIYVKNHLAEYIASLNHEETRLAVVCERAFLETLDGSCRTPIAGYACRNEDGNCLFRGLVASPDGTRVLETSRTGLYAEEDMIKMGKDAGKELLSRAGPGFFSC
;
A
#
# COMPACT_ATOMS: atom_id res chain seq x y z
N MET A 1 4.86 12.57 -9.90
CA MET A 1 6.10 13.22 -9.45
C MET A 1 6.05 13.31 -7.93
N VAL A 2 6.58 12.30 -7.24
CA VAL A 2 6.62 12.28 -5.77
C VAL A 2 8.05 12.60 -5.35
N LEU A 3 8.24 13.78 -4.76
CA LEU A 3 9.51 14.27 -4.25
C LEU A 3 9.83 13.57 -2.92
N TYR A 4 10.70 12.57 -2.94
CA TYR A 4 11.35 12.06 -1.73
C TYR A 4 12.65 12.83 -1.50
N SER A 5 12.57 13.90 -0.72
CA SER A 5 13.75 14.62 -0.23
C SER A 5 13.88 14.40 1.27
N ARG A 6 14.83 13.54 1.64
CA ARG A 6 15.50 13.43 2.95
C ARG A 6 14.60 13.47 4.20
N CYS A 7 14.42 12.31 4.84
CA CYS A 7 14.17 12.27 6.27
C CYS A 7 14.79 11.00 6.87
N CYS A 8 16.12 10.94 6.84
CA CYS A 8 16.88 10.06 7.72
C CYS A 8 17.70 11.01 8.60
N SER A 9 17.58 10.85 9.92
CA SER A 9 18.11 11.72 10.99
C SER A 9 17.25 12.94 11.34
N LEU A 10 16.27 12.77 12.24
CA LEU A 10 16.15 13.56 13.47
C LEU A 10 15.11 12.94 14.42
N ASP A 11 15.44 12.93 15.70
CA ASP A 11 14.76 12.31 16.83
C ASP A 11 13.33 12.81 17.17
N LEU A 12 12.60 11.88 17.80
CA LEU A 12 11.60 12.02 18.87
C LEU A 12 10.23 12.72 18.65
N GLN A 13 9.18 11.92 18.90
CA GLN A 13 7.84 12.28 19.39
C GLN A 13 6.87 12.96 18.39
N SER A 14 5.70 12.32 18.20
CA SER A 14 4.49 12.79 17.49
C SER A 14 4.37 12.47 15.99
N THR A 15 3.24 11.81 15.67
CA THR A 15 2.48 11.90 14.41
C THR A 15 3.29 11.89 13.10
N THR A 16 3.76 10.73 12.67
CA THR A 16 4.15 10.50 11.27
C THR A 16 2.89 10.43 10.39
N PRO A 17 2.87 11.07 9.20
CA PRO A 17 1.66 11.16 8.40
C PRO A 17 1.34 9.80 7.77
N LEU A 18 0.30 9.16 8.28
CA LEU A 18 -0.40 8.11 7.53
C LEU A 18 -0.89 8.73 6.22
N VAL A 19 -0.35 8.26 5.10
CA VAL A 19 -0.80 8.70 3.79
C VAL A 19 -2.15 8.05 3.52
N LEU A 20 -3.24 8.82 3.68
CA LEU A 20 -4.57 8.43 3.23
C LEU A 20 -4.57 8.37 1.71
N ILE A 21 -4.70 7.18 1.15
CA ILE A 21 -4.76 6.99 -0.29
C ILE A 21 -6.23 6.85 -0.69
N SER A 22 -6.81 7.93 -1.22
CA SER A 22 -8.11 7.90 -1.91
C SER A 22 -7.87 7.39 -3.34
N GLN A 23 -8.14 6.10 -3.58
CA GLN A 23 -7.90 5.45 -4.88
C GLN A 23 -9.00 5.79 -5.90
N ASN A 24 -9.03 7.01 -6.43
CA ASN A 24 -10.03 7.41 -7.43
C ASN A 24 -9.75 6.80 -8.81
N ASN A 25 -10.33 5.61 -9.08
CA ASN A 25 -10.57 5.15 -10.46
C ASN A 25 -11.66 4.05 -10.51
N ARG A 26 -12.91 4.45 -10.75
CA ARG A 26 -13.91 3.56 -11.36
C ARG A 26 -14.40 4.22 -12.64
N ASP A 27 -14.42 3.42 -13.71
CA ASP A 27 -15.30 3.47 -14.89
C ASP A 27 -14.49 3.25 -16.18
N CYS A 28 -14.51 2.00 -16.67
CA CYS A 28 -14.46 1.61 -18.10
C CYS A 28 -14.25 0.08 -18.18
N ALA A 29 -15.31 -0.69 -17.95
CA ALA A 29 -15.32 -2.12 -18.21
C ALA A 29 -16.52 -2.52 -19.06
N GLU A 30 -16.68 -1.87 -20.22
CA GLU A 30 -17.51 -2.38 -21.32
C GLU A 30 -16.89 -2.00 -22.66
N ALA A 31 -16.14 -2.93 -23.26
CA ALA A 31 -16.07 -3.16 -24.71
C ALA A 31 -15.18 -4.39 -24.98
N SER A 32 -15.83 -5.42 -25.52
CA SER A 32 -15.24 -6.67 -25.97
C SER A 32 -14.42 -6.53 -27.26
N SER A 33 -13.52 -7.51 -27.43
CA SER A 33 -12.99 -8.06 -28.69
C SER A 33 -11.77 -7.39 -29.35
N SER A 34 -10.73 -8.22 -29.50
CA SER A 34 -9.53 -8.03 -30.32
C SER A 34 -8.59 -6.89 -29.91
N CYS A 35 -7.71 -7.18 -28.95
CA CYS A 35 -6.40 -6.55 -28.93
C CYS A 35 -5.36 -7.67 -28.95
N ASP A 36 -4.76 -7.85 -30.12
CA ASP A 36 -3.52 -8.60 -30.28
C ASP A 36 -2.54 -8.13 -29.20
N SER A 37 -1.92 -9.10 -28.52
CA SER A 37 -0.86 -8.85 -27.55
C SER A 37 0.32 -8.21 -28.27
N ILE A 38 0.33 -6.88 -28.35
CA ILE A 38 1.50 -6.10 -28.75
C ILE A 38 2.48 -6.22 -27.58
N TYR A 39 3.38 -7.19 -27.69
CA TYR A 39 4.57 -7.26 -26.84
C TYR A 39 5.47 -6.06 -27.16
N VAL A 40 5.24 -4.95 -26.47
CA VAL A 40 6.13 -3.79 -26.51
C VAL A 40 7.35 -4.12 -25.65
N LYS A 41 8.41 -4.63 -26.29
CA LYS A 41 9.73 -4.75 -25.66
C LYS A 41 10.32 -3.35 -25.50
N ASN A 42 9.96 -2.69 -24.40
CA ASN A 42 10.30 -1.30 -24.15
C ASN A 42 11.68 -1.22 -23.48
N HIS A 43 12.68 -0.68 -24.20
CA HIS A 43 13.99 -0.28 -23.65
C HIS A 43 13.89 0.72 -22.47
N LEU A 44 12.70 1.28 -22.26
CA LEU A 44 12.37 2.13 -21.12
C LEU A 44 12.63 1.47 -19.75
N ALA A 45 12.41 0.16 -19.63
CA ALA A 45 12.65 -0.54 -18.36
C ALA A 45 14.13 -0.51 -17.94
N GLU A 46 15.05 -0.62 -18.91
CA GLU A 46 16.50 -0.55 -18.67
C GLU A 46 16.93 0.85 -18.22
N TYR A 47 16.36 1.89 -18.81
CA TYR A 47 16.65 3.28 -18.43
C TYR A 47 16.13 3.66 -17.04
N ILE A 48 14.99 3.10 -16.62
CA ILE A 48 14.37 3.40 -15.32
C ILE A 48 14.92 2.50 -14.20
N ALA A 49 15.54 1.36 -14.52
CA ALA A 49 16.08 0.43 -13.53
C ALA A 49 17.06 1.09 -12.55
N SER A 50 17.87 2.06 -13.01
CA SER A 50 18.81 2.81 -12.16
C SER A 50 18.14 3.76 -11.16
N LEU A 51 16.87 4.09 -11.36
CA LEU A 51 16.06 4.91 -10.46
C LEU A 51 15.32 4.08 -9.40
N ASN A 52 15.34 2.74 -9.50
CA ASN A 52 14.69 1.88 -8.54
C ASN A 52 15.55 1.75 -7.27
N HIS A 53 15.00 2.22 -6.17
CA HIS A 53 15.55 1.99 -4.84
C HIS A 53 14.92 0.73 -4.24
N GLU A 54 15.72 -0.32 -4.05
CA GLU A 54 15.21 -1.65 -3.65
C GLU A 54 14.47 -1.63 -2.31
N GLU A 55 14.97 -0.87 -1.34
CA GLU A 55 14.32 -0.75 -0.04
C GLU A 55 12.91 -0.14 -0.15
N THR A 56 12.77 0.88 -1.00
CA THR A 56 11.47 1.53 -1.26
C THR A 56 10.57 0.62 -2.07
N ARG A 57 11.12 -0.15 -3.02
CA ARG A 57 10.37 -1.18 -3.76
C ARG A 57 9.71 -2.16 -2.80
N LEU A 58 10.46 -2.69 -1.84
CA LEU A 58 9.97 -3.67 -0.87
C LEU A 58 8.92 -3.07 0.08
N ALA A 59 9.10 -1.83 0.56
CA ALA A 59 8.07 -1.13 1.34
C ALA A 59 6.75 -1.04 0.56
N VAL A 60 6.82 -0.56 -0.69
CA VAL A 60 5.66 -0.42 -1.57
C VAL A 60 5.02 -1.78 -1.86
N VAL A 61 5.79 -2.87 -1.96
CA VAL A 61 5.24 -4.22 -2.11
C VAL A 61 4.34 -4.60 -0.92
N CYS A 62 4.77 -4.34 0.32
CA CYS A 62 3.95 -4.58 1.50
C CYS A 62 2.68 -3.72 1.50
N GLU A 63 2.81 -2.43 1.25
CA GLU A 63 1.70 -1.47 1.21
C GLU A 63 0.67 -1.83 0.14
N ARG A 64 1.13 -2.19 -1.07
CA ARG A 64 0.24 -2.63 -2.15
C ARG A 64 -0.46 -3.93 -1.83
N ALA A 65 0.23 -4.92 -1.28
CA ALA A 65 -0.38 -6.19 -0.89
C ALA A 65 -1.48 -5.99 0.17
N PHE A 66 -1.31 -5.03 1.08
CA PHE A 66 -2.33 -4.60 2.03
C PHE A 66 -3.55 -3.95 1.35
N LEU A 67 -3.32 -2.98 0.46
CA LEU A 67 -4.39 -2.28 -0.27
C LEU A 67 -5.18 -3.22 -1.19
N GLU A 68 -4.49 -4.10 -1.93
CA GLU A 68 -5.09 -5.09 -2.82
C GLU A 68 -5.96 -6.09 -2.05
N THR A 69 -5.61 -6.39 -0.80
CA THR A 69 -6.41 -7.28 0.05
C THR A 69 -7.70 -6.63 0.52
N LEU A 70 -7.69 -5.31 0.76
CA LEU A 70 -8.86 -4.60 1.29
C LEU A 70 -9.91 -4.28 0.21
N ASP A 71 -9.58 -4.40 -1.07
CA ASP A 71 -10.46 -4.16 -2.24
C ASP A 71 -11.34 -2.90 -2.07
N GLY A 72 -10.72 -1.83 -1.57
CA GLY A 72 -11.41 -0.60 -1.22
C GLY A 72 -11.86 0.18 -2.46
N SER A 73 -13.05 0.76 -2.41
CA SER A 73 -13.47 1.78 -3.38
C SER A 73 -12.61 3.05 -3.23
N CYS A 74 -12.63 3.91 -4.25
CA CYS A 74 -12.04 5.26 -4.22
C CYS A 74 -12.35 6.16 -3.03
N ARG A 75 -13.45 5.85 -2.32
CA ARG A 75 -13.97 6.59 -1.18
C ARG A 75 -13.67 5.95 0.15
N THR A 76 -13.06 4.76 0.16
CA THR A 76 -12.68 4.08 1.39
C THR A 76 -11.40 4.71 1.93
N PRO A 77 -11.40 5.36 3.10
CA PRO A 77 -10.19 5.94 3.67
C PRO A 77 -9.29 4.81 4.20
N ILE A 78 -8.24 4.50 3.43
CA ILE A 78 -7.25 3.46 3.76
C ILE A 78 -5.86 4.11 3.75
N ALA A 79 -5.02 3.74 4.72
CA ALA A 79 -3.61 4.09 4.71
C ALA A 79 -2.76 2.86 5.08
N GLY A 80 -1.63 2.71 4.41
CA GLY A 80 -0.62 1.70 4.71
C GLY A 80 0.76 2.34 4.62
N TYR A 81 1.64 2.03 5.57
CA TYR A 81 3.01 2.52 5.61
C TYR A 81 3.96 1.42 6.06
N ALA A 82 4.97 1.12 5.25
CA ALA A 82 6.04 0.19 5.56
C ALA A 82 7.39 0.92 5.60
N CYS A 83 8.19 0.67 6.62
CA CYS A 83 9.55 1.16 6.70
C CYS A 83 10.50 0.13 7.31
N ARG A 84 11.80 0.29 7.05
CA ARG A 84 12.83 -0.51 7.69
C ARG A 84 13.25 0.12 9.01
N ASN A 85 13.35 -0.67 10.07
CA ASN A 85 13.85 -0.21 11.37
C ASN A 85 15.38 -0.37 11.48
N GLU A 86 15.94 0.09 12.60
CA GLU A 86 17.38 0.02 12.88
C GLU A 86 17.94 -1.41 12.89
N ASP A 87 17.12 -2.38 13.31
CA ASP A 87 17.47 -3.81 13.31
C ASP A 87 17.38 -4.46 11.91
N GLY A 88 16.98 -3.69 10.90
CA GLY A 88 16.85 -4.14 9.52
C GLY A 88 15.56 -4.89 9.19
N ASN A 89 14.59 -4.94 10.11
CA ASN A 89 13.26 -5.52 9.94
C ASN A 89 12.26 -4.49 9.40
N CYS A 90 11.15 -4.99 8.83
CA CYS A 90 10.03 -4.16 8.44
C CYS A 90 9.17 -3.80 9.66
N LEU A 91 8.76 -2.55 9.74
CA LEU A 91 7.65 -2.07 10.55
C LEU A 91 6.54 -1.63 9.60
N PHE A 92 5.43 -2.37 9.61
CA PHE A 92 4.25 -2.04 8.84
C PHE A 92 3.13 -1.53 9.74
N ARG A 93 2.45 -0.46 9.33
CA ARG A 93 1.24 0.08 9.96
C ARG A 93 0.17 0.27 8.90
N GLY A 94 -1.04 -0.20 9.18
CA GLY A 94 -2.19 -0.03 8.31
C GLY A 94 -3.40 0.48 9.08
N LEU A 95 -4.26 1.26 8.43
CA LEU A 95 -5.55 1.62 8.96
C LEU A 95 -6.62 1.65 7.88
N VAL A 96 -7.86 1.50 8.34
CA VAL A 96 -9.05 1.72 7.55
C VAL A 96 -10.09 2.46 8.38
N ALA A 97 -10.74 3.45 7.79
CA ALA A 97 -11.84 4.19 8.42
C ALA A 97 -13.17 3.94 7.71
N SER A 98 -14.28 4.12 8.42
CA SER A 98 -15.61 4.16 7.81
C SER A 98 -15.75 5.40 6.92
N PRO A 99 -16.67 5.41 5.92
CA PRO A 99 -16.83 6.54 5.00
C PRO A 99 -17.15 7.88 5.68
N ASP A 100 -17.82 7.83 6.84
CA ASP A 100 -18.13 8.99 7.69
C ASP A 100 -17.01 9.36 8.68
N GLY A 101 -15.93 8.56 8.74
CA GLY A 101 -14.79 8.74 9.64
C GLY A 101 -15.05 8.44 11.11
N THR A 102 -16.24 7.96 11.49
CA THR A 102 -16.62 7.73 12.90
C THR A 102 -15.96 6.48 13.50
N ARG A 103 -15.58 5.52 12.66
CA ARG A 103 -14.90 4.29 13.06
C ARG A 103 -13.56 4.18 12.36
N VAL A 104 -12.50 3.95 13.12
CA VAL A 104 -11.15 3.71 12.60
C VAL A 104 -10.63 2.38 13.16
N LEU A 105 -10.11 1.53 12.28
CA LEU A 105 -9.47 0.28 12.62
C LEU A 105 -8.01 0.33 12.19
N GLU A 106 -7.10 0.05 13.12
CA GLU A 106 -5.66 0.04 12.88
C GLU A 106 -5.07 -1.35 13.09
N THR A 107 -3.96 -1.64 12.40
CA THR A 107 -3.16 -2.86 12.55
C THR A 107 -1.67 -2.55 12.37
N SER A 108 -0.81 -3.45 12.84
CA SER A 108 0.64 -3.35 12.67
C SER A 108 1.29 -4.72 12.53
N ARG A 109 2.42 -4.79 11.82
CA ARG A 109 3.24 -6.00 11.68
C ARG A 109 4.72 -5.66 11.80
N THR A 110 5.49 -6.66 12.22
CA THR A 110 6.94 -6.63 12.22
C THR A 110 7.46 -7.94 11.66
N GLY A 111 8.47 -7.88 10.81
CA GLY A 111 8.99 -9.08 10.15
C GLY A 111 10.21 -8.80 9.30
N LEU A 112 10.70 -9.82 8.60
CA LEU A 112 11.87 -9.69 7.74
C LEU A 112 11.60 -8.72 6.60
N TYR A 113 12.62 -7.92 6.26
CA TYR A 113 12.56 -6.99 5.13
C TYR A 113 12.90 -7.72 3.81
N ALA A 114 12.15 -8.79 3.52
CA ALA A 114 12.30 -9.64 2.35
C ALA A 114 10.98 -9.71 1.58
N GLU A 115 11.02 -9.76 0.24
CA GLU A 115 9.85 -9.60 -0.62
C GLU A 115 8.67 -10.52 -0.26
N GLU A 116 8.93 -11.81 -0.02
CA GLU A 116 7.88 -12.75 0.37
C GLU A 116 7.23 -12.39 1.71
N ASP A 117 8.02 -11.99 2.70
CA ASP A 117 7.55 -11.59 4.03
C ASP A 117 6.76 -10.28 3.95
N MET A 118 7.23 -9.32 3.14
CA MET A 118 6.53 -8.06 2.87
C MET A 118 5.12 -8.32 2.29
N ILE A 119 5.02 -9.21 1.30
CA ILE A 119 3.72 -9.59 0.71
C ILE A 119 2.83 -10.29 1.75
N LYS A 120 3.39 -11.23 2.52
CA LYS A 120 2.64 -11.97 3.56
C LYS A 120 2.10 -11.02 4.63
N MET A 121 2.93 -10.10 5.13
CA MET A 121 2.54 -9.12 6.14
C MET A 121 1.43 -8.20 5.64
N GLY A 122 1.56 -7.65 4.42
CA GLY A 122 0.53 -6.79 3.84
C GLY A 122 -0.82 -7.52 3.70
N LYS A 123 -0.81 -8.74 3.16
CA LYS A 123 -2.02 -9.56 3.02
C LYS A 123 -2.64 -9.94 4.35
N ASP A 124 -1.83 -10.34 5.32
CA ASP A 124 -2.29 -10.73 6.64
C ASP A 124 -2.96 -9.56 7.38
N ALA A 125 -2.31 -8.38 7.35
CA ALA A 125 -2.87 -7.16 7.92
C ALA A 125 -4.19 -6.75 7.26
N GLY A 126 -4.30 -6.85 5.94
CA GLY A 126 -5.53 -6.53 5.21
C GLY A 126 -6.68 -7.48 5.59
N LYS A 127 -6.40 -8.78 5.68
CA LYS A 127 -7.38 -9.81 6.10
C LYS A 127 -7.87 -9.57 7.52
N GLU A 128 -6.98 -9.20 8.44
CA GLU A 128 -7.35 -8.87 9.81
C GLU A 128 -8.35 -7.70 9.85
N LEU A 129 -8.06 -6.62 9.12
CA LEU A 129 -8.93 -5.45 9.08
C LEU A 129 -10.28 -5.77 8.41
N LEU A 130 -10.30 -6.55 7.32
CA LEU A 130 -11.56 -7.03 6.71
C LEU A 130 -12.41 -7.82 7.72
N SER A 131 -11.79 -8.73 8.46
CA SER A 131 -12.49 -9.53 9.46
C SER A 131 -13.06 -8.68 10.60
N ARG A 132 -12.35 -7.61 11.00
CA ARG A 132 -12.78 -6.71 12.09
C ARG A 132 -13.80 -5.66 11.64
N ALA A 133 -13.72 -5.22 10.40
CA ALA A 133 -14.64 -4.25 9.80
C ALA A 133 -16.09 -4.76 9.85
N GLY A 134 -16.28 -6.02 9.47
CA GLY A 134 -17.60 -6.66 9.42
C GLY A 134 -18.46 -6.15 8.25
N PRO A 135 -19.66 -6.71 8.06
CA PRO A 135 -20.57 -6.29 7.00
C PRO A 135 -20.99 -4.83 7.18
N GLY A 136 -20.96 -4.07 6.09
CA GLY A 136 -21.42 -2.67 6.05
C GLY A 136 -20.41 -1.62 6.55
N PHE A 137 -19.17 -2.00 6.89
CA PHE A 137 -18.15 -1.02 7.25
C PHE A 137 -17.79 -0.07 6.09
N PHE A 138 -17.85 -0.61 4.87
CA PHE A 138 -17.51 0.10 3.63
C PHE A 138 -18.72 0.63 2.86
N SER A 139 -19.93 0.37 3.34
CA SER A 139 -21.15 0.87 2.68
C SER A 139 -21.34 2.33 3.01
N CYS A 140 -21.45 3.14 1.95
CA CYS A 140 -21.88 4.53 1.98
C CYS A 140 -23.41 4.59 1.93
#